data_AF-A0A2U9C622-F1
#
_entry.id   AF-A0A2U9C622-F1
#
_cell.length_a   1.000
_cell.length_b   1.000
_cell.length_c   1.000
_cell.angle_alpha   90.00
_cell.angle_beta   90.00
_cell.angle_gamma   90.00
#
_symmetry.space_group_name_H-M   'P 1'
#
loop_
_entity.id
_entity.type
_entity.pdbx_description
1 polymer ?
#
loop_
_entity_poly.entity_id
_entity_poly.type
_entity_poly.pdbx_seq_one_letter_code
_entity_poly.pdbx_strand_id
1 'polypeptide(L)'
;MHQVQEQRKQQLNEICSDDKEALSEGKRSVDDMSDKELENLLVDDTHGIIYCYIPKVACTNWKRVMFVLNQSELILTLPNSFPRTEMRAKLKHYTKFLFVRDPFVRIISAYRNKFHQSNELFYHDYARDILHLYGNQSDPPHTVDEAFALGVRPSFQNFIQYLVDPQTEKDQPFEPHWRQIHRLCHPCHIQYDFIDHQETLHEEAEQLLKLLMLLAG
;
A
#
# COMPACT_ATOMS: atom_id res chain seq x y z
N MET A 1 -13.71 14.74 -13.33
CA MET A 1 -12.97 14.55 -12.06
C MET A 1 -13.83 14.82 -10.83
N HIS A 2 -14.40 16.01 -10.60
CA HIS A 2 -15.16 16.29 -9.35
C HIS A 2 -16.26 15.25 -9.08
N GLN A 3 -17.14 14.98 -10.06
CA GLN A 3 -18.20 13.98 -9.90
C GLN A 3 -17.66 12.55 -9.67
N VAL A 4 -16.58 12.17 -10.36
CA VAL A 4 -15.96 10.84 -10.20
C VAL A 4 -15.33 10.70 -8.82
N GLN A 5 -14.65 11.74 -8.33
CA GLN A 5 -14.07 11.75 -6.98
C GLN A 5 -15.15 11.72 -5.90
N GLU A 6 -16.26 12.45 -6.07
CA GLU A 6 -17.40 12.36 -5.15
C GLU A 6 -18.03 10.97 -5.14
N GLN A 7 -18.18 10.32 -6.30
CA GLN A 7 -18.66 8.94 -6.38
C GLN A 7 -17.73 7.95 -5.67
N ARG A 8 -16.41 8.06 -5.88
CA ARG A 8 -15.41 7.21 -5.21
C ARG A 8 -15.44 7.40 -3.70
N LYS A 9 -15.52 8.65 -3.22
CA LYS A 9 -15.62 8.97 -1.79
C LYS A 9 -16.95 8.49 -1.19
N GLN A 10 -18.05 8.64 -1.90
CA GLN A 10 -19.36 8.13 -1.49
C GLN A 10 -19.32 6.60 -1.33
N GLN A 11 -18.84 5.89 -2.34
CA GLN A 11 -18.73 4.43 -2.30
C GLN A 11 -17.85 3.96 -1.13
N LEU A 12 -16.73 4.62 -0.89
CA LEU A 12 -15.87 4.33 0.26
C LEU A 12 -16.62 4.53 1.59
N ASN A 13 -17.35 5.64 1.73
CA ASN A 13 -18.10 5.94 2.96
C ASN A 13 -19.22 4.93 3.21
N GLU A 14 -19.90 4.47 2.17
CA GLU A 14 -20.93 3.42 2.24
C GLU A 14 -20.32 2.12 2.78
N ILE A 15 -19.24 1.64 2.14
CA ILE A 15 -18.54 0.41 2.54
C ILE A 15 -18.00 0.49 3.97
N CYS A 16 -17.37 1.62 4.35
CA CYS A 16 -16.83 1.81 5.69
C CYS A 16 -17.93 1.90 6.77
N SER A 17 -19.15 2.26 6.39
CA SER A 17 -20.30 2.33 7.30
C SER A 17 -20.94 0.95 7.50
N ASP A 18 -21.04 0.17 6.41
CA ASP A 18 -21.67 -1.15 6.43
C ASP A 18 -20.80 -2.19 7.16
N ASP A 19 -19.49 -2.21 6.90
CA ASP A 19 -18.54 -3.19 7.45
C ASP A 19 -17.56 -2.58 8.47
N LYS A 20 -18.07 -1.67 9.31
CA LYS A 20 -17.23 -0.86 10.19
C LYS A 20 -16.32 -1.69 11.10
N GLU A 21 -16.81 -2.76 11.70
CA GLU A 21 -15.99 -3.59 12.61
C GLU A 21 -14.87 -4.35 11.89
N ALA A 22 -15.17 -4.92 10.72
CA ALA A 22 -14.22 -5.71 9.94
C ALA A 22 -13.13 -4.82 9.28
N LEU A 23 -13.52 -3.67 8.74
CA LEU A 23 -12.61 -2.78 8.02
C LEU A 23 -11.80 -1.85 8.93
N SER A 24 -12.31 -1.58 10.13
CA SER A 24 -11.64 -0.70 11.09
C SER A 24 -10.71 -1.42 12.06
N GLU A 25 -10.68 -2.75 12.06
CA GLU A 25 -9.85 -3.58 12.96
C GLU A 25 -10.02 -3.17 14.44
N GLY A 26 -11.24 -2.81 14.84
CA GLY A 26 -11.56 -2.35 16.19
C GLY A 26 -11.13 -0.92 16.54
N LYS A 27 -10.52 -0.17 15.62
CA LYS A 27 -10.09 1.22 15.83
C LYS A 27 -11.24 2.20 15.65
N ARG A 28 -11.32 3.21 16.52
CA ARG A 28 -12.37 4.25 16.47
C ARG A 28 -11.89 5.51 15.78
N SER A 29 -10.60 5.81 15.86
CA SER A 29 -9.99 6.98 15.26
C SER A 29 -8.51 6.74 14.92
N VAL A 30 -7.92 7.68 14.19
CA VAL A 30 -6.48 7.66 13.90
C VAL A 30 -5.63 7.77 15.18
N ASP A 31 -6.17 8.35 16.26
CA ASP A 31 -5.46 8.42 17.55
C ASP A 31 -5.24 7.02 18.17
N ASP A 32 -6.05 6.02 17.78
CA ASP A 32 -5.92 4.63 18.25
C ASP A 32 -4.90 3.81 17.42
N MET A 33 -4.41 4.36 16.31
CA MET A 33 -3.46 3.69 15.42
C MET A 33 -2.04 3.83 15.96
N SER A 34 -1.23 2.79 15.86
CA SER A 34 0.19 2.83 16.14
C SER A 34 0.97 3.53 15.03
N ASP A 35 2.19 3.93 15.34
CA ASP A 35 3.17 4.47 14.40
C ASP A 35 3.42 3.55 13.19
N LYS A 36 3.38 2.22 13.41
CA LYS A 36 3.49 1.22 12.35
C LYS A 36 2.28 1.22 11.41
N GLU A 37 1.09 1.50 11.92
CA GLU A 37 -0.14 1.60 11.11
C GLU A 37 -0.14 2.86 10.22
N LEU A 38 0.69 3.86 10.54
CA LEU A 38 0.81 5.08 9.73
C LEU A 38 2.02 5.07 8.78
N GLU A 39 2.83 4.01 8.77
CA GLU A 39 4.12 3.97 8.04
C GLU A 39 3.99 4.15 6.52
N ASN A 40 2.80 3.92 5.96
CA ASN A 40 2.51 4.11 4.55
C ASN A 40 2.26 5.58 4.17
N LEU A 41 2.10 6.48 5.13
CA LEU A 41 1.94 7.90 4.85
C LEU A 41 3.29 8.56 4.62
N LEU A 42 3.37 9.40 3.60
CA LEU A 42 4.52 10.26 3.30
C LEU A 42 4.07 11.70 3.42
N VAL A 43 4.71 12.46 4.31
CA VAL A 43 4.33 13.84 4.62
C VAL A 43 5.28 14.79 3.91
N ASP A 44 4.71 15.76 3.21
CA ASP A 44 5.39 16.89 2.59
C ASP A 44 4.85 18.19 3.21
N ASP A 45 5.62 18.73 4.16
CA ASP A 45 5.28 19.96 4.87
C ASP A 45 5.38 21.21 3.99
N THR A 46 6.24 21.18 2.96
CA THR A 46 6.45 22.31 2.04
C THR A 46 5.18 22.62 1.27
N HIS A 47 4.48 21.58 0.83
CA HIS A 47 3.25 21.71 0.03
C HIS A 47 1.96 21.42 0.82
N GLY A 48 2.07 21.02 2.08
CA GLY A 48 0.92 20.62 2.90
C GLY A 48 0.22 19.38 2.34
N ILE A 49 0.99 18.36 1.99
CA ILE A 49 0.52 17.15 1.31
C ILE A 49 0.80 15.91 2.17
N ILE A 50 -0.12 14.94 2.12
CA ILE A 50 0.09 13.57 2.61
C ILE A 50 -0.22 12.59 1.50
N TYR A 51 0.78 11.81 1.09
CA TYR A 51 0.61 10.73 0.13
C TYR A 51 0.60 9.38 0.86
N CYS A 52 -0.51 8.62 0.77
CA CYS A 52 -0.48 7.22 1.20
C CYS A 52 0.07 6.31 0.12
N TYR A 53 1.26 5.76 0.36
CA TYR A 53 1.98 4.89 -0.54
C TYR A 53 1.47 3.45 -0.47
N ILE A 54 0.94 2.93 -1.58
CA ILE A 54 0.55 1.53 -1.75
C ILE A 54 1.45 0.87 -2.80
N PRO A 55 2.18 -0.22 -2.45
CA PRO A 55 2.98 -0.92 -3.43
C PRO A 55 2.14 -1.49 -4.58
N LYS A 56 2.75 -1.53 -5.77
CA LYS A 56 2.16 -2.06 -7.02
C LYS A 56 1.01 -1.25 -7.60
N VAL A 57 0.87 0.00 -7.13
CA VAL A 57 -0.10 0.98 -7.60
C VAL A 57 0.60 2.22 -8.21
N ALA A 58 1.43 2.00 -9.23
CA ALA A 58 2.27 3.04 -9.88
C ALA A 58 3.15 3.88 -8.93
N CYS A 59 3.40 3.35 -7.75
CA CYS A 59 3.94 4.08 -6.62
C CYS A 59 5.39 4.56 -6.84
N THR A 60 6.17 3.85 -7.67
CA THR A 60 7.50 4.29 -8.13
C THR A 60 7.44 5.56 -8.96
N ASN A 61 6.40 5.73 -9.79
CA ASN A 61 6.25 6.92 -10.63
C ASN A 61 5.88 8.13 -9.77
N TRP A 62 4.95 7.97 -8.83
CA TRP A 62 4.56 9.06 -7.92
C TRP A 62 5.67 9.44 -6.93
N LYS A 63 6.47 8.49 -6.45
CA LYS A 63 7.69 8.81 -5.69
C LYS A 63 8.65 9.68 -6.50
N ARG A 64 8.82 9.43 -7.80
CA ARG A 64 9.64 10.27 -8.68
C ARG A 64 9.04 11.66 -8.88
N VAL A 65 7.72 11.75 -9.06
CA VAL A 65 7.03 13.04 -9.17
C VAL A 65 7.21 13.86 -7.90
N MET A 66 6.99 13.28 -6.72
CA MET A 66 7.21 13.95 -5.43
C MET A 66 8.66 14.40 -5.25
N PHE A 67 9.63 13.56 -5.66
CA PHE A 67 11.05 13.91 -5.65
C PHE A 67 11.36 15.12 -6.55
N VAL A 68 10.77 15.18 -7.74
CA VAL A 68 10.94 16.30 -8.67
C VAL A 68 10.27 17.58 -8.15
N LEU A 69 9.05 17.46 -7.60
CA LEU A 69 8.32 18.61 -7.03
C LEU A 69 9.08 19.25 -5.88
N ASN A 70 9.75 18.45 -5.07
CA ASN A 70 10.54 18.93 -3.94
C ASN A 70 11.99 19.31 -4.32
N GLN A 71 12.20 19.76 -5.57
CA GLN A 71 13.48 20.24 -6.10
C GLN A 71 14.67 19.29 -5.89
N SER A 72 14.45 17.98 -5.96
CA SER A 72 15.45 16.92 -5.72
C SER A 72 15.87 16.73 -4.26
N GLU A 73 15.20 17.37 -3.30
CA GLU A 73 15.28 16.99 -1.89
C GLU A 73 14.14 16.02 -1.57
N LEU A 74 14.45 14.77 -1.21
CA LEU A 74 13.41 13.86 -0.74
C LEU A 74 13.09 14.16 0.73
N ILE A 75 12.57 15.35 1.05
CA ILE A 75 12.00 15.61 2.38
C ILE A 75 10.59 15.04 2.41
N LEU A 76 10.48 13.72 2.28
CA LEU A 76 9.28 12.97 2.63
C LEU A 76 9.50 12.42 4.02
N THR A 77 8.85 13.03 5.00
CA THR A 77 9.01 12.67 6.40
C THR A 77 8.01 11.58 6.76
N LEU A 78 8.48 10.56 7.46
CA LEU A 78 7.60 9.51 7.99
C LEU A 78 6.81 10.06 9.18
N PRO A 79 5.54 9.65 9.38
CA PRO A 79 4.71 10.10 10.50
C PRO A 79 5.38 9.97 11.88
N ASN A 80 6.20 8.93 12.05
CA ASN A 80 6.88 8.63 13.31
C ASN A 80 7.93 9.67 13.71
N SER A 81 8.30 10.57 12.79
CA SER A 81 9.18 11.71 13.07
C SER A 81 8.44 12.88 13.70
N PHE A 82 7.09 12.86 13.74
CA PHE A 82 6.27 13.93 14.29
C PHE A 82 5.61 13.52 15.62
N PRO A 83 5.48 14.46 16.58
CA PRO A 83 4.58 14.27 17.71
C PRO A 83 3.16 13.98 17.23
N ARG A 84 2.42 13.12 17.96
CA ARG A 84 1.04 12.73 17.62
C ARG A 84 0.10 13.92 17.40
N THR A 85 0.24 14.97 18.22
CA THR A 85 -0.56 16.20 18.10
C THR A 85 -0.30 16.92 16.79
N GLU A 86 0.95 16.95 16.33
CA GLU A 86 1.33 17.54 15.06
C GLU A 86 0.80 16.70 13.90
N MET A 87 0.99 15.38 13.94
CA MET A 87 0.45 14.47 12.91
C MET A 87 -1.07 14.60 12.76
N ARG A 88 -1.80 14.75 13.88
CA ARG A 88 -3.24 15.02 13.88
C ARG A 88 -3.60 16.34 13.19
N ALA A 89 -2.83 17.39 13.44
CA ALA A 89 -3.03 18.68 12.78
C ALA A 89 -2.77 18.55 11.26
N LYS A 90 -1.71 17.86 10.86
CA LYS A 90 -1.40 17.60 9.45
C LYS A 90 -2.51 16.78 8.77
N LEU A 91 -2.97 15.67 9.37
CA LEU A 91 -4.08 14.88 8.82
C LEU A 91 -5.38 15.68 8.65
N LYS A 92 -5.61 16.68 9.52
CA LYS A 92 -6.78 17.56 9.42
C LYS A 92 -6.64 18.60 8.31
N HIS A 93 -5.44 19.14 8.08
CA HIS A 93 -5.25 20.33 7.26
C HIS A 93 -4.56 20.10 5.92
N TYR A 94 -3.77 19.04 5.78
CA TYR A 94 -3.01 18.76 4.57
C TYR A 94 -3.88 18.08 3.52
N THR A 95 -3.59 18.30 2.25
CA THR A 95 -4.24 17.59 1.14
C THR A 95 -3.76 16.13 1.13
N LYS A 96 -4.69 15.18 1.23
CA LYS A 96 -4.38 13.74 1.32
C LYS A 96 -4.80 13.02 0.06
N PHE A 97 -3.92 12.23 -0.53
CA PHE A 97 -4.28 11.40 -1.67
C PHE A 97 -3.69 10.00 -1.62
N LEU A 98 -4.35 9.08 -2.31
CA LEU A 98 -3.85 7.73 -2.53
C LEU A 98 -4.24 7.25 -3.93
N PHE A 99 -3.48 6.26 -4.41
CA PHE A 99 -3.84 5.54 -5.62
C PHE A 99 -4.20 4.10 -5.27
N VAL A 100 -5.25 3.58 -5.90
CA VAL A 100 -5.70 2.19 -5.82
C VAL A 100 -5.50 1.48 -7.16
N ARG A 101 -5.59 0.17 -7.14
CA ARG A 101 -5.53 -0.69 -8.33
C ARG A 101 -6.52 -1.82 -8.15
N ASP A 102 -6.96 -2.43 -9.25
CA ASP A 102 -7.63 -3.71 -9.16
C ASP A 102 -6.83 -4.69 -8.26
N PRO A 103 -7.45 -5.26 -7.21
CA PRO A 103 -6.73 -6.06 -6.22
C PRO A 103 -6.09 -7.31 -6.83
N PHE A 104 -6.72 -7.96 -7.81
CA PHE A 104 -6.17 -9.16 -8.45
C PHE A 104 -4.94 -8.82 -9.29
N VAL A 105 -5.00 -7.71 -10.05
CA VAL A 105 -3.85 -7.23 -10.82
C VAL A 105 -2.70 -6.84 -9.90
N ARG A 106 -3.01 -6.23 -8.74
CA ARG A 106 -2.01 -5.88 -7.71
C ARG A 106 -1.31 -7.14 -7.16
N ILE A 107 -2.08 -8.17 -6.79
CA ILE A 107 -1.57 -9.44 -6.25
C ILE A 107 -0.74 -10.20 -7.30
N ILE A 108 -1.18 -10.26 -8.56
CA ILE A 108 -0.40 -10.89 -9.64
C ILE A 108 0.93 -10.14 -9.85
N SER A 109 0.91 -8.81 -9.81
CA SER A 109 2.12 -7.98 -9.91
C SER A 109 3.09 -8.24 -8.74
N ALA A 110 2.58 -8.38 -7.52
CA ALA A 110 3.36 -8.72 -6.33
C ALA A 110 4.01 -10.10 -6.49
N TYR A 111 3.22 -11.13 -6.77
CA TYR A 111 3.69 -12.49 -7.00
C TYR A 111 4.82 -12.55 -8.05
N ARG A 112 4.59 -11.95 -9.23
CA ARG A 112 5.60 -11.96 -10.30
C ARG A 112 6.87 -11.25 -9.88
N ASN A 113 6.77 -10.13 -9.20
CA ASN A 113 7.96 -9.39 -8.79
C ASN A 113 8.77 -10.08 -7.70
N LYS A 114 8.14 -10.86 -6.83
CA LYS A 114 8.83 -11.48 -5.69
C LYS A 114 9.28 -12.91 -5.95
N PHE A 115 8.58 -13.67 -6.81
CA PHE A 115 8.83 -15.10 -6.99
C PHE A 115 9.20 -15.55 -8.41
N HIS A 116 9.11 -14.70 -9.44
CA HIS A 116 9.56 -15.10 -10.80
C HIS A 116 11.05 -14.88 -11.07
N GLN A 117 11.72 -14.03 -10.30
CA GLN A 117 13.15 -13.74 -10.41
C GLN A 117 13.84 -14.07 -9.09
N SER A 118 15.15 -14.37 -9.15
CA SER A 118 15.93 -14.66 -7.95
C SER A 118 15.84 -13.48 -6.99
N ASN A 119 15.43 -13.77 -5.76
CA ASN A 119 15.24 -12.81 -4.69
C ASN A 119 15.48 -13.54 -3.36
N GLU A 120 16.70 -13.44 -2.85
CA GLU A 120 17.15 -14.18 -1.67
C GLU A 120 16.30 -13.90 -0.44
N LEU A 121 16.02 -12.62 -0.16
CA LEU A 121 15.20 -12.20 0.99
C LEU A 121 13.79 -12.80 0.93
N PHE A 122 13.08 -12.61 -0.19
CA PHE A 122 11.71 -13.12 -0.31
C PHE A 122 11.66 -14.65 -0.43
N TYR A 123 12.73 -15.26 -0.94
CA TYR A 123 12.83 -16.70 -0.97
C TYR A 123 12.89 -17.25 0.45
N HIS A 124 13.80 -16.73 1.27
CA HIS A 124 14.00 -17.16 2.64
C HIS A 124 12.78 -16.85 3.53
N ASP A 125 12.27 -15.62 3.47
CA ASP A 125 11.25 -15.13 4.40
C ASP A 125 9.82 -15.59 4.06
N TYR A 126 9.57 -16.00 2.81
CA TYR A 126 8.22 -16.36 2.35
C TYR A 126 8.18 -17.59 1.46
N ALA A 127 9.04 -17.67 0.44
CA ALA A 127 8.88 -18.73 -0.57
C ALA A 127 9.07 -20.13 0.01
N ARG A 128 10.02 -20.32 0.93
CA ARG A 128 10.25 -21.62 1.59
C ARG A 128 9.02 -22.06 2.37
N ASP A 129 8.43 -21.19 3.17
CA ASP A 129 7.22 -21.51 3.94
C ASP A 129 6.02 -21.78 3.03
N ILE A 130 5.83 -20.97 1.99
CA ILE A 130 4.76 -21.20 1.00
C ILE A 130 4.94 -22.55 0.29
N LEU A 131 6.17 -22.90 -0.09
CA LEU A 131 6.50 -24.17 -0.73
C LEU A 131 6.29 -25.37 0.21
N HIS A 132 6.66 -25.22 1.48
CA HIS A 132 6.50 -26.24 2.50
C HIS A 132 5.02 -26.52 2.79
N LEU A 133 4.24 -25.46 3.03
CA LEU A 133 2.84 -25.57 3.44
C LEU A 133 1.90 -25.89 2.29
N TYR A 134 2.14 -25.30 1.11
CA TYR A 134 1.17 -25.32 0.01
C TYR A 134 1.75 -25.92 -1.28
N GLY A 135 3.07 -26.05 -1.40
CA GLY A 135 3.77 -26.44 -2.64
C GLY A 135 4.18 -27.90 -2.74
N ASN A 136 3.81 -28.75 -1.77
CA ASN A 136 4.26 -30.16 -1.68
C ASN A 136 5.81 -30.31 -1.65
N GLN A 137 6.52 -29.33 -1.09
CA GLN A 137 7.98 -29.38 -0.94
C GLN A 137 8.33 -29.46 0.55
N SER A 138 8.39 -30.67 1.12
CA SER A 138 8.63 -30.83 2.56
C SER A 138 9.97 -30.25 3.04
N ASP A 139 10.99 -30.27 2.18
CA ASP A 139 12.29 -29.64 2.42
C ASP A 139 12.69 -28.78 1.21
N PRO A 140 12.20 -27.53 1.12
CA PRO A 140 12.54 -26.64 0.02
C PRO A 140 14.04 -26.32 0.04
N PRO A 141 14.70 -26.18 -1.14
CA PRO A 141 16.12 -25.86 -1.25
C PRO A 141 16.54 -24.72 -0.33
N HIS A 142 17.75 -24.80 0.22
CA HIS A 142 18.19 -23.83 1.23
C HIS A 142 18.47 -22.45 0.61
N THR A 143 18.91 -22.43 -0.65
CA THR A 143 19.27 -21.19 -1.35
C THR A 143 18.33 -20.93 -2.53
N VAL A 144 18.14 -19.65 -2.85
CA VAL A 144 17.34 -19.25 -4.01
C VAL A 144 17.96 -19.71 -5.32
N ASP A 145 19.29 -19.71 -5.43
CA ASP A 145 19.97 -20.13 -6.66
C ASP A 145 19.79 -21.62 -6.95
N GLU A 146 19.87 -22.46 -5.92
CA GLU A 146 19.56 -23.89 -6.02
C GLU A 146 18.09 -24.11 -6.42
N ALA A 147 17.15 -23.42 -5.77
CA ALA A 147 15.74 -23.52 -6.09
C ALA A 147 15.46 -23.14 -7.55
N PHE A 148 16.04 -22.04 -8.02
CA PHE A 148 15.89 -21.58 -9.40
C PHE A 148 16.54 -22.54 -10.40
N ALA A 149 17.72 -23.09 -10.10
CA ALA A 149 18.36 -24.11 -10.95
C ALA A 149 17.49 -25.37 -11.10
N LEU A 150 16.74 -25.73 -10.05
CA LEU A 150 15.80 -26.86 -10.03
C LEU A 150 14.40 -26.50 -10.55
N GLY A 151 14.13 -25.22 -10.90
CA GLY A 151 12.81 -24.74 -11.29
C GLY A 151 11.78 -24.72 -10.14
N VAL A 152 12.24 -24.83 -8.90
CA VAL A 152 11.42 -24.81 -7.69
C VAL A 152 11.11 -23.37 -7.30
N ARG A 153 9.83 -23.01 -7.27
CA ARG A 153 9.32 -21.74 -6.77
C ARG A 153 7.83 -21.87 -6.43
N PRO A 154 7.29 -21.03 -5.53
CA PRO A 154 5.85 -20.97 -5.30
C PRO A 154 5.11 -20.77 -6.63
N SER A 155 4.12 -21.60 -6.92
CA SER A 155 3.15 -21.30 -7.98
C SER A 155 2.22 -20.17 -7.53
N PHE A 156 1.51 -19.56 -8.48
CA PHE A 156 0.50 -18.56 -8.13
C PHE A 156 -0.60 -19.16 -7.25
N GLN A 157 -0.95 -20.43 -7.46
CA GLN A 157 -1.93 -21.12 -6.62
C GLN A 157 -1.42 -21.28 -5.17
N ASN A 158 -0.16 -21.66 -4.96
CA ASN A 158 0.41 -21.75 -3.61
C ASN A 158 0.38 -20.39 -2.91
N PHE A 159 0.69 -19.33 -3.65
CA PHE A 159 0.63 -17.96 -3.14
C PHE A 159 -0.79 -17.53 -2.78
N ILE A 160 -1.80 -17.86 -3.59
CA ILE A 160 -3.20 -17.56 -3.24
C ILE A 160 -3.64 -18.36 -2.01
N GLN A 161 -3.28 -19.64 -1.88
CA GLN A 161 -3.57 -20.44 -0.70
C GLN A 161 -2.98 -19.82 0.57
N TYR A 162 -1.73 -19.36 0.48
CA TYR A 162 -1.10 -18.59 1.55
C TYR A 162 -1.92 -17.34 1.91
N LEU A 163 -2.34 -16.52 0.94
CA LEU A 163 -3.07 -15.27 1.22
C LEU A 163 -4.46 -15.45 1.82
N VAL A 164 -5.11 -16.61 1.62
CA VAL A 164 -6.47 -16.87 2.12
C VAL A 164 -6.49 -17.75 3.37
N ASP A 165 -5.34 -18.28 3.79
CA ASP A 165 -5.22 -19.07 5.01
C ASP A 165 -5.13 -18.13 6.24
N PRO A 166 -6.12 -18.15 7.15
CA PRO A 166 -6.12 -17.27 8.33
C PRO A 166 -4.93 -17.47 9.27
N GLN A 167 -4.23 -18.61 9.22
CA GLN A 167 -3.05 -18.84 10.05
C GLN A 167 -1.85 -18.02 9.61
N THR A 168 -1.78 -17.64 8.34
CA THR A 168 -0.59 -16.95 7.78
C THR A 168 -0.48 -15.48 8.21
N GLU A 169 -1.57 -14.89 8.70
CA GLU A 169 -1.61 -13.53 9.25
C GLU A 169 -1.76 -13.50 10.78
N LYS A 170 -1.72 -14.67 11.43
CA LYS A 170 -1.99 -14.79 12.88
C LYS A 170 -0.96 -14.06 13.74
N ASP A 171 0.32 -14.23 13.40
CA ASP A 171 1.42 -13.70 14.20
C ASP A 171 1.89 -12.34 13.69
N GLN A 172 1.78 -12.09 12.38
CA GLN A 172 2.29 -10.89 11.73
C GLN A 172 1.38 -10.48 10.56
N PRO A 173 1.18 -9.17 10.31
CA PRO A 173 0.48 -8.72 9.13
C PRO A 173 1.19 -9.11 7.84
N PHE A 174 0.45 -9.24 6.75
CA PHE A 174 1.05 -9.52 5.46
C PHE A 174 2.07 -8.46 5.02
N GLU A 175 3.02 -8.90 4.17
CA GLU A 175 3.99 -8.02 3.53
C GLU A 175 3.27 -6.95 2.68
N PRO A 176 3.72 -5.68 2.71
CA PRO A 176 3.02 -4.56 2.06
C PRO A 176 2.67 -4.73 0.57
N HIS A 177 3.41 -5.54 -0.21
CA HIS A 177 3.11 -5.75 -1.63
C HIS A 177 1.83 -6.57 -1.86
N TRP A 178 1.41 -7.39 -0.89
CA TRP A 178 0.18 -8.18 -0.97
C TRP A 178 -0.79 -7.97 0.19
N ARG A 179 -0.45 -7.12 1.17
CA ARG A 179 -1.39 -6.67 2.21
C ARG A 179 -2.56 -5.87 1.64
N GLN A 180 -3.74 -5.97 2.22
CA GLN A 180 -4.96 -5.30 1.77
C GLN A 180 -4.83 -3.77 1.79
N ILE A 181 -5.42 -3.07 0.81
CA ILE A 181 -5.30 -1.61 0.66
C ILE A 181 -5.84 -0.87 1.88
N HIS A 182 -7.01 -1.28 2.38
CA HIS A 182 -7.64 -0.62 3.53
C HIS A 182 -6.82 -0.74 4.81
N ARG A 183 -5.99 -1.80 4.95
CA ARG A 183 -5.07 -2.00 6.08
C ARG A 183 -3.76 -1.22 5.97
N LEU A 184 -3.41 -0.74 4.77
CA LEU A 184 -2.20 0.08 4.56
C LEU A 184 -2.50 1.56 4.72
N CYS A 185 -3.67 2.02 4.27
CA CYS A 185 -3.99 3.44 4.17
C CYS A 185 -5.19 3.87 5.02
N HIS A 186 -5.84 2.95 5.73
CA HIS A 186 -6.94 3.22 6.64
C HIS A 186 -7.99 4.24 6.14
N PRO A 187 -8.56 4.04 4.92
CA PRO A 187 -9.47 5.01 4.32
C PRO A 187 -10.81 5.15 5.06
N CYS A 188 -11.13 4.24 5.98
CA CYS A 188 -12.27 4.37 6.88
C CYS A 188 -12.03 5.32 8.06
N HIS A 189 -10.78 5.69 8.34
CA HIS A 189 -10.40 6.61 9.43
C HIS A 189 -9.74 7.89 8.92
N ILE A 190 -9.13 7.84 7.74
CA ILE A 190 -8.47 8.96 7.08
C ILE A 190 -9.34 9.42 5.91
N GLN A 191 -9.82 10.66 5.97
CA GLN A 191 -10.62 11.26 4.91
C GLN A 191 -9.70 11.74 3.78
N TYR A 192 -9.61 10.99 2.69
CA TYR A 192 -8.78 11.36 1.55
C TYR A 192 -9.46 12.39 0.65
N ASP A 193 -8.72 13.41 0.23
CA ASP A 193 -9.18 14.46 -0.67
C ASP A 193 -9.23 13.95 -2.12
N PHE A 194 -8.33 13.00 -2.47
CA PHE A 194 -8.26 12.39 -3.80
C PHE A 194 -7.96 10.88 -3.73
N ILE A 195 -8.78 10.09 -4.44
CA ILE A 195 -8.63 8.63 -4.58
C ILE A 195 -8.68 8.30 -6.06
N ASP A 196 -7.64 7.70 -6.62
CA ASP A 196 -7.61 7.42 -8.06
C ASP A 196 -7.03 6.05 -8.40
N HIS A 197 -7.42 5.53 -9.55
CA HIS A 197 -7.06 4.20 -10.02
C HIS A 197 -5.80 4.26 -10.87
N GLN A 198 -4.88 3.31 -10.66
CA GLN A 198 -3.68 3.19 -11.47
C GLN A 198 -4.03 3.08 -12.97
N GLU A 199 -5.14 2.42 -13.28
CA GLU A 199 -5.63 2.20 -14.63
C GLU A 199 -5.98 3.49 -15.38
N THR A 200 -6.35 4.57 -14.66
CA THR A 200 -6.74 5.87 -15.20
C THR A 200 -5.70 6.97 -14.99
N LEU A 201 -4.53 6.62 -14.45
CA LEU A 201 -3.50 7.58 -14.03
C LEU A 201 -3.09 8.60 -15.10
N HIS A 202 -3.04 8.20 -16.37
CA HIS A 202 -2.59 9.12 -17.42
C HIS A 202 -3.56 10.29 -17.60
N GLU A 203 -4.86 10.06 -17.41
CA GLU A 203 -5.92 11.06 -17.61
C GLU A 203 -6.11 11.95 -16.37
N GLU A 204 -5.80 11.43 -15.17
CA GLU A 204 -6.06 12.12 -13.90
C GLU A 204 -4.81 12.73 -13.24
N ALA A 205 -3.60 12.28 -13.59
CA ALA A 205 -2.34 12.79 -13.02
C ALA A 205 -2.11 14.28 -13.31
N GLU A 206 -2.46 14.77 -14.51
CA GLU A 206 -2.30 16.18 -14.87
C GLU A 206 -3.16 17.10 -13.97
N GLN A 207 -4.35 16.63 -13.57
CA GLN A 207 -5.27 17.41 -12.75
C GLN A 207 -4.85 17.39 -11.28
N LEU A 208 -4.37 16.25 -10.77
CA LEU A 208 -3.74 16.20 -9.46
C LEU A 208 -2.53 17.15 -9.41
N LEU A 209 -1.66 17.11 -10.43
CA LEU A 209 -0.49 18.00 -10.50
C LEU A 209 -0.89 19.48 -10.54
N LYS A 210 -1.94 19.85 -11.29
CA LYS A 210 -2.50 21.20 -11.24
C LYS A 210 -2.96 21.55 -9.82
N LEU A 211 -3.69 20.69 -9.13
CA LEU A 211 -4.17 20.97 -7.77
C LEU A 211 -3.02 21.11 -6.76
N LEU A 212 -1.99 20.25 -6.86
CA LEU A 212 -0.80 20.32 -6.02
C LEU A 212 0.06 21.56 -6.30
N MET A 213 0.11 22.02 -7.56
CA MET A 213 0.85 23.23 -7.96
C MET A 213 0.04 24.54 -7.81
N LEU A 214 -1.29 24.47 -7.78
CA LEU A 214 -2.18 25.65 -7.60
C LEU A 214 -2.34 26.05 -6.13
N LEU A 215 -1.90 25.21 -5.18
CA LEU A 215 -1.76 25.60 -3.77
C LEU A 215 -0.42 26.30 -3.48
N ALA A 216 0.46 26.42 -4.49
CA ALA A 216 1.75 27.10 -4.39
C ALA A 216 1.76 28.51 -5.04
N GLY A 217 0.59 29.09 -5.32
CA GLY A 217 0.42 30.42 -5.92
C GLY A 217 -0.31 31.40 -5.01
#